data_AF-A0A952L7L7-F1
#
_entry.id   AF-A0A952L7L7-F1
#
_cell.length_a   1.000
_cell.length_b   1.000
_cell.length_c   1.000
_cell.angle_alpha   90.00
_cell.angle_beta   90.00
_cell.angle_gamma   90.00
#
_symmetry.space_group_name_H-M   'P 1'
#
loop_
_entity.id
_entity.type
_entity.pdbx_description
1 polymer ?
#
loop_
_entity_poly.entity_id
_entity_poly.type
_entity_poly.pdbx_seq_one_letter_code
_entity_poly.pdbx_strand_id
1 'polypeptide(L)'
;MNRSLLAGLALACLGGGAADAAEPSLCMQLADKARQLPSAAWAKPEPLAPWLQPSRRSSPRKLSPTEAVLASDARWREQIGAPAGWVVGVDHLAGTPVYLIEHLAGTANCQSLVLVEAEPGQPARELAPPFRLEGMDLCTTQSAQFAQVLGRPALVVGGAPSMISPDRHYRISAWTPQGWGQACQLELRLHSTMAPARRFCAPGAALCDAGQPVAQQLAQAYEADRASKLPLDAERFAAGRQPDAGVLAALNPPLAEPGAVGDFNLPLPLFGADDKGLDAMQTQFSNADPRRLPVFIDGRWWLAVVGRGGVGWREGEAILVALFAPPGRPTDAVAAYQFITGPAGLRDAVARDEQP
;
A
#
# COMPACT_ATOMS: atom_id res chain seq x y z
N MET A 1 0.01 44.70 78.76
CA MET A 1 1.28 44.75 77.98
C MET A 1 1.58 43.37 77.44
N ASN A 2 1.72 43.25 76.11
CA ASN A 2 2.50 42.25 75.35
C ASN A 2 2.27 40.74 75.59
N ARG A 3 2.37 39.80 74.66
CA ARG A 3 2.54 39.71 73.19
C ARG A 3 2.45 38.19 72.91
N SER A 4 1.74 37.82 71.84
CA SER A 4 2.01 36.77 70.85
C SER A 4 2.74 35.46 71.20
N LEU A 5 2.16 34.32 70.77
CA LEU A 5 2.74 33.26 69.88
C LEU A 5 1.76 32.05 69.85
N LEU A 6 0.83 31.93 68.90
CA LEU A 6 0.94 31.32 67.56
C LEU A 6 1.71 29.98 67.51
N ALA A 7 0.95 28.87 67.48
CA ALA A 7 1.35 27.61 66.86
C ALA A 7 0.09 26.80 66.51
N GLY A 8 -0.58 27.17 65.41
CA GLY A 8 -1.58 26.34 64.76
C GLY A 8 -0.90 25.42 63.76
N LEU A 9 -0.80 24.12 64.06
CA LEU A 9 -0.41 23.11 63.09
C LEU A 9 -1.57 22.90 62.10
N ALA A 10 -1.43 23.48 60.90
CA ALA A 10 -2.25 23.15 59.76
C ALA A 10 -1.80 21.78 59.20
N LEU A 11 -2.62 20.76 59.42
CA LEU A 11 -2.53 19.48 58.71
C LEU A 11 -3.08 19.69 57.29
N ALA A 12 -2.23 20.14 56.37
CA ALA A 12 -2.57 20.19 54.95
C ALA A 12 -2.58 18.75 54.41
N CYS A 13 -3.78 18.17 54.28
CA CYS A 13 -3.99 16.92 53.58
C CYS A 13 -3.41 17.05 52.16
N LEU A 14 -2.36 16.28 51.88
CA LEU A 14 -1.89 15.95 50.54
C LEU A 14 -2.99 15.14 49.85
N GLY A 15 -3.98 15.84 49.32
CA GLY A 15 -4.91 15.32 48.33
C GLY A 15 -4.17 15.14 47.02
N GLY A 16 -3.32 14.11 46.96
CA GLY A 16 -2.82 13.59 45.69
C GLY A 16 -4.00 12.97 44.96
N GLY A 17 -4.75 13.81 44.24
CA GLY A 17 -5.67 13.32 43.23
C GLY A 17 -4.86 12.48 42.28
N ALA A 18 -5.07 11.16 42.31
CA ALA A 18 -4.70 10.31 41.21
C ALA A 18 -5.38 10.93 39.99
N ALA A 19 -4.59 11.60 39.14
CA ALA A 19 -5.06 11.98 37.83
C ALA A 19 -5.45 10.65 37.18
N ASP A 20 -6.76 10.41 37.02
CA ASP A 20 -7.26 9.29 36.23
C ASP A 20 -6.50 9.33 34.92
N ALA A 21 -5.61 8.36 34.74
CA ALA A 21 -4.85 8.24 33.52
C ALA A 21 -5.88 8.08 32.41
N ALA A 22 -5.99 9.08 31.54
CA ALA A 22 -6.95 9.09 30.45
C ALA A 22 -6.86 7.75 29.71
N GLU A 23 -8.02 7.13 29.44
CA GLU A 23 -8.05 5.83 28.77
C GLU A 23 -7.24 5.91 27.46
N PRO A 24 -6.37 4.93 27.19
CA PRO A 24 -5.63 4.85 25.93
C PRO A 24 -6.55 4.99 24.72
N SER A 25 -6.16 5.81 23.75
CA SER A 25 -6.90 5.91 22.50
C SER A 25 -6.93 4.58 21.73
N LEU A 26 -7.87 4.45 20.79
CA LEU A 26 -7.99 3.23 19.99
C LEU A 26 -6.71 2.89 19.23
N CYS A 27 -6.00 3.89 18.73
CA CYS A 27 -4.76 3.69 18.00
C CYS A 27 -3.63 3.25 18.92
N MET A 28 -3.55 3.77 20.16
CA MET A 28 -2.60 3.30 21.17
C MET A 28 -2.84 1.82 21.49
N GLN A 29 -4.10 1.46 21.75
CA GLN A 29 -4.47 0.07 22.02
C GLN A 29 -4.16 -0.84 20.82
N LEU A 30 -4.45 -0.41 19.59
CA LEU A 30 -4.12 -1.16 18.38
C LEU A 30 -2.61 -1.31 18.17
N ALA A 31 -1.82 -0.26 18.44
CA ALA A 31 -0.36 -0.33 18.37
C ALA A 31 0.18 -1.37 19.36
N ASP A 32 -0.36 -1.43 20.58
CA ASP A 32 0.00 -2.45 21.56
C ASP A 32 -0.36 -3.86 21.09
N LYS A 33 -1.54 -4.04 20.49
CA LYS A 33 -1.92 -5.33 19.87
C LYS A 33 -1.01 -5.71 18.71
N ALA A 34 -0.64 -4.76 17.86
CA ALA A 34 0.29 -4.97 16.75
C ALA A 34 1.65 -5.45 17.24
N ARG A 35 2.22 -4.81 18.27
CA ARG A 35 3.52 -5.20 18.87
C ARG A 35 3.52 -6.61 19.48
N GLN A 36 2.34 -7.11 19.86
CA GLN A 36 2.19 -8.46 20.43
C GLN A 36 2.04 -9.56 19.38
N LEU A 37 1.88 -9.20 18.09
CA LEU A 37 1.75 -10.19 17.02
C LEU A 37 3.11 -10.86 16.71
N PRO A 38 3.14 -12.18 16.46
CA PRO A 38 4.35 -12.85 15.99
C PRO A 38 4.72 -12.39 14.58
N SER A 39 6.01 -12.44 14.20
CA SER A 39 6.49 -12.01 12.87
C SER A 39 5.72 -12.65 11.71
N ALA A 40 5.37 -13.94 11.83
CA ALA A 40 4.61 -14.66 10.81
C ALA A 40 3.19 -14.13 10.58
N ALA A 41 2.60 -13.39 11.53
CA ALA A 41 1.28 -12.76 11.33
C ALA A 41 1.34 -11.66 10.27
N TRP A 42 2.48 -10.99 10.12
CA TRP A 42 2.67 -9.88 9.19
C TRP A 42 2.76 -10.30 7.73
N ALA A 43 2.95 -11.58 7.45
CA ALA A 43 2.85 -12.14 6.11
C ALA A 43 1.39 -12.29 5.62
N LYS A 44 0.40 -12.11 6.51
CA LYS A 44 -1.03 -12.15 6.13
C LYS A 44 -1.46 -10.81 5.51
N PRO A 45 -2.42 -10.81 4.57
CA PRO A 45 -2.92 -9.57 3.96
C PRO A 45 -3.43 -8.53 4.98
N GLU A 46 -4.09 -9.00 6.04
CA GLU A 46 -4.71 -8.15 7.08
C GLU A 46 -4.30 -8.64 8.49
N PRO A 47 -3.09 -8.31 8.97
CA PRO A 47 -2.59 -8.80 10.26
C PRO A 47 -3.41 -8.29 11.45
N LEU A 48 -4.05 -7.12 11.30
CA LEU A 48 -4.90 -6.51 12.33
C LEU A 48 -6.36 -6.94 12.27
N ALA A 49 -6.76 -7.85 11.36
CA ALA A 49 -8.14 -8.31 11.20
C ALA A 49 -8.85 -8.74 12.51
N PRO A 50 -8.18 -9.30 13.54
CA PRO A 50 -8.83 -9.59 14.82
C PRO A 50 -9.37 -8.36 15.57
N TRP A 51 -8.79 -7.17 15.35
CA TRP A 51 -9.13 -5.95 16.07
C TRP A 51 -9.58 -4.80 15.17
N LEU A 52 -9.31 -4.86 13.87
CA LEU A 52 -9.77 -3.92 12.87
C LEU A 52 -10.51 -4.75 11.82
N GLN A 53 -11.83 -4.79 11.92
CA GLN A 53 -12.70 -5.59 11.05
C GLN A 53 -13.45 -4.66 10.11
N PRO A 54 -13.04 -4.53 8.84
CA PRO A 54 -13.79 -3.75 7.87
C PRO A 54 -15.24 -4.22 7.77
N SER A 55 -16.17 -3.27 7.67
CA SER A 55 -17.56 -3.58 7.34
C SER A 55 -17.58 -4.32 6.01
N ARG A 56 -18.19 -5.52 5.98
CA ARG A 56 -18.25 -6.32 4.75
C ARG A 56 -19.15 -5.61 3.74
N ARG A 57 -18.54 -5.00 2.72
CA ARG A 57 -19.20 -4.64 1.45
C ARG A 57 -19.63 -5.91 0.74
N SER A 58 -20.78 -6.46 1.14
CA SER A 58 -21.27 -7.72 0.59
C SER A 58 -21.78 -7.47 -0.83
N SER A 59 -21.01 -7.90 -1.83
CA SER A 59 -21.44 -7.97 -3.23
C SER A 59 -22.34 -9.19 -3.47
N PRO A 60 -23.35 -9.12 -4.36
CA PRO A 60 -24.41 -8.13 -4.37
C PRO A 60 -25.43 -8.43 -3.26
N ARG A 61 -25.53 -7.57 -2.25
CA ARG A 61 -26.64 -7.62 -1.29
C ARG A 61 -27.79 -6.73 -1.73
N LYS A 62 -29.02 -7.11 -1.37
CA LYS A 62 -30.19 -6.26 -1.52
C LYS A 62 -30.03 -5.03 -0.61
N LEU A 63 -30.06 -3.84 -1.20
CA LEU A 63 -30.04 -2.58 -0.45
C LEU A 63 -31.31 -2.45 0.40
N SER A 64 -31.16 -1.87 1.59
CA SER A 64 -32.29 -1.42 2.38
C SER A 64 -33.01 -0.26 1.67
N PRO A 65 -34.27 0.04 2.02
CA PRO A 65 -34.98 1.20 1.46
C PRO A 65 -34.20 2.52 1.63
N THR A 66 -33.59 2.74 2.79
CA THR A 66 -32.77 3.92 3.07
C THR A 66 -31.53 3.96 2.17
N GLU A 67 -30.82 2.84 2.04
CA GLU A 67 -29.62 2.74 1.18
C GLU A 67 -29.97 2.98 -0.29
N ALA A 68 -31.11 2.46 -0.77
CA ALA A 68 -31.58 2.69 -2.13
C ALA A 68 -31.91 4.17 -2.40
N VAL A 69 -32.57 4.84 -1.45
CA VAL A 69 -32.81 6.29 -1.53
C VAL A 69 -31.49 7.04 -1.60
N LEU A 70 -30.55 6.77 -0.68
CA LEU A 70 -29.24 7.44 -0.65
C LEU A 70 -28.41 7.21 -1.93
N ALA A 71 -28.40 5.99 -2.47
CA ALA A 71 -27.65 5.66 -3.70
C ALA A 71 -28.17 6.40 -4.94
N SER A 72 -29.45 6.78 -4.93
CA SER A 72 -30.14 7.44 -6.04
C SER A 72 -30.31 8.96 -5.88
N ASP A 73 -30.01 9.49 -4.69
CA ASP A 73 -30.15 10.92 -4.38
C ASP A 73 -29.15 11.75 -5.20
N ALA A 74 -29.67 12.63 -6.06
CA ALA A 74 -28.89 13.46 -6.97
C ALA A 74 -27.89 14.36 -6.24
N ARG A 75 -28.23 14.86 -5.03
CA ARG A 75 -27.37 15.73 -4.24
C ARG A 75 -26.05 15.04 -3.89
N TRP A 76 -26.13 13.81 -3.38
CA TRP A 76 -24.95 13.05 -2.97
C TRP A 76 -24.11 12.62 -4.16
N ARG A 77 -24.76 12.28 -5.27
CA ARG A 77 -24.08 11.93 -6.53
C ARG A 77 -23.28 13.11 -7.08
N GLU A 78 -23.88 14.30 -7.10
CA GLU A 78 -23.19 15.53 -7.52
C GLU A 78 -21.99 15.82 -6.62
N GLN A 79 -22.17 15.72 -5.30
CA GLN A 79 -21.10 16.00 -4.33
C GLN A 79 -19.89 15.07 -4.47
N ILE A 80 -20.09 13.79 -4.77
CA ILE A 80 -19.00 12.82 -4.99
C ILE A 80 -18.57 12.73 -6.46
N GLY A 81 -19.13 13.57 -7.35
CA GLY A 81 -18.81 13.60 -8.77
C GLY A 81 -19.23 12.34 -9.54
N ALA A 82 -20.23 11.58 -9.07
CA ALA A 82 -20.71 10.36 -9.71
C ALA A 82 -21.68 10.69 -10.87
N PRO A 83 -21.32 10.41 -12.14
CA PRO A 83 -22.20 10.70 -13.28
C PRO A 83 -23.51 9.90 -13.23
N ALA A 84 -24.57 10.37 -13.87
CA ALA A 84 -25.83 9.64 -13.96
C ALA A 84 -25.63 8.22 -14.52
N GLY A 85 -26.28 7.22 -13.91
CA GLY A 85 -26.19 5.81 -14.32
C GLY A 85 -24.97 5.03 -13.79
N TRP A 86 -24.00 5.71 -13.18
CA TRP A 86 -22.89 5.02 -12.50
C TRP A 86 -23.33 4.46 -11.14
N VAL A 87 -22.77 3.30 -10.79
CA VAL A 87 -23.02 2.67 -9.49
C VAL A 87 -22.34 3.48 -8.39
N VAL A 88 -23.12 3.79 -7.35
CA VAL A 88 -22.64 4.44 -6.13
C VAL A 88 -22.66 3.41 -5.02
N GLY A 89 -21.56 3.33 -4.26
CA GLY A 89 -21.49 2.50 -3.07
C GLY A 89 -22.21 3.17 -1.92
N VAL A 90 -22.99 2.41 -1.16
CA VAL A 90 -23.55 2.84 0.12
C VAL A 90 -23.16 1.80 1.16
N ASP A 91 -22.36 2.22 2.14
CA ASP A 91 -22.01 1.42 3.30
C ASP A 91 -22.71 1.97 4.54
N HIS A 92 -23.12 1.09 5.45
CA HIS A 92 -23.85 1.43 6.65
C HIS A 92 -23.02 1.05 7.87
N LEU A 93 -22.77 2.01 8.75
CA LEU A 93 -22.11 1.74 10.02
C LEU A 93 -23.09 1.02 10.95
N ALA A 94 -22.94 -0.29 11.08
CA ALA A 94 -23.89 -1.14 11.77
C ALA A 94 -24.23 -0.62 13.19
N GLY A 95 -25.52 -0.54 13.49
CA GLY A 95 -26.03 -0.07 14.78
C GLY A 95 -26.10 1.45 14.95
N THR A 96 -25.87 2.22 13.88
CA THR A 96 -25.90 3.70 13.91
C THR A 96 -26.77 4.24 12.75
N PRO A 97 -27.12 5.53 12.73
CA PRO A 97 -27.78 6.15 11.58
C PRO A 97 -26.78 6.62 10.49
N VAL A 98 -25.51 6.19 10.55
CA VAL A 98 -24.42 6.75 9.73
C VAL A 98 -24.13 5.89 8.51
N TYR A 99 -24.09 6.54 7.35
CA TYR A 99 -23.81 5.95 6.05
C TYR A 99 -22.61 6.61 5.39
N LEU A 100 -21.87 5.84 4.60
CA LEU A 100 -20.81 6.32 3.72
C LEU A 100 -21.28 6.09 2.30
N ILE A 101 -21.41 7.17 1.55
CA ILE A 101 -21.78 7.15 0.14
C ILE A 101 -20.50 7.43 -0.63
N GLU A 102 -20.15 6.57 -1.58
CA GLU A 102 -18.88 6.67 -2.30
C GLU A 102 -19.00 6.36 -3.79
N HIS A 103 -18.01 6.87 -4.51
CA HIS A 103 -17.80 6.58 -5.90
C HIS A 103 -16.31 6.35 -6.14
N LEU A 104 -15.97 5.23 -6.79
CA LEU A 104 -14.61 4.93 -7.24
C LEU A 104 -14.50 5.27 -8.72
N ALA A 105 -13.54 6.12 -9.09
CA ALA A 105 -13.34 6.61 -10.45
C ALA A 105 -11.88 6.52 -10.91
N GLY A 106 -11.72 6.51 -12.23
CA GLY A 106 -10.41 6.53 -12.89
C GLY A 106 -9.64 5.21 -12.78
N THR A 107 -8.51 5.14 -13.47
CA THR A 107 -7.65 3.94 -13.51
C THR A 107 -6.93 3.66 -12.19
N ALA A 108 -6.84 4.67 -11.32
CA ALA A 108 -6.30 4.57 -9.97
C ALA A 108 -7.36 4.19 -8.92
N ASN A 109 -8.63 4.02 -9.30
CA ASN A 109 -9.75 3.76 -8.38
C ASN A 109 -9.82 4.78 -7.23
N CYS A 110 -9.74 6.07 -7.56
CA CYS A 110 -9.82 7.14 -6.57
C CYS A 110 -11.24 7.25 -6.01
N GLN A 111 -11.33 7.29 -4.69
CA GLN A 111 -12.54 7.32 -3.90
C GLN A 111 -12.93 8.75 -3.60
N SER A 112 -14.08 9.14 -4.11
CA SER A 112 -14.83 10.31 -3.64
C SER A 112 -15.91 9.82 -2.68
N LEU A 113 -16.14 10.53 -1.58
CA LEU A 113 -17.11 10.10 -0.58
C LEU A 113 -17.80 11.27 0.14
N VAL A 114 -18.95 10.97 0.72
CA VAL A 114 -19.67 11.80 1.69
C VAL A 114 -20.20 10.92 2.82
N LEU A 115 -20.17 11.43 4.05
CA LEU A 115 -20.80 10.79 5.20
C LEU A 115 -22.17 11.41 5.41
N VAL A 116 -23.15 10.57 5.69
CA VAL A 116 -24.55 10.97 5.80
C VAL A 116 -25.17 10.33 7.04
N GLU A 117 -25.94 11.11 7.78
CA GLU A 117 -26.85 10.63 8.80
C GLU A 117 -28.24 10.50 8.20
N ALA A 118 -28.84 9.31 8.27
CA ALA A 118 -30.16 9.04 7.73
C ALA A 118 -30.97 8.09 8.60
N GLU A 119 -32.24 8.44 8.83
CA GLU A 119 -33.22 7.61 9.51
C GLU A 119 -34.43 7.36 8.59
N PRO A 120 -35.13 6.22 8.72
CA PRO A 120 -36.33 5.96 7.95
C PRO A 120 -37.36 7.09 8.09
N GLY A 121 -37.76 7.68 6.96
CA GLY A 121 -38.78 8.74 6.91
C GLY A 121 -38.27 10.15 7.24
N GLN A 122 -36.99 10.33 7.59
CA GLN A 122 -36.39 11.63 7.81
C GLN A 122 -35.50 12.04 6.62
N PRO A 123 -35.41 13.34 6.29
CA PRO A 123 -34.43 13.82 5.31
C PRO A 123 -33.00 13.50 5.76
N ALA A 124 -32.22 12.90 4.86
CA ALA A 124 -30.82 12.60 5.11
C ALA A 124 -29.99 13.90 5.22
N ARG A 125 -29.08 13.94 6.21
CA ARG A 125 -28.23 15.09 6.52
C ARG A 125 -26.77 14.74 6.31
N GLU A 126 -26.01 15.66 5.71
CA GLU A 126 -24.56 15.50 5.62
C GLU A 126 -23.92 15.54 7.01
N LEU A 127 -22.94 14.65 7.21
CA LEU A 127 -22.17 14.53 8.43
C LEU A 127 -20.72 14.91 8.12
N ALA A 128 -20.17 15.85 8.89
CA ALA A 128 -18.76 16.20 8.76
C ALA A 128 -17.87 14.98 9.10
N PRO A 129 -16.79 14.74 8.34
CA PRO A 129 -15.85 13.68 8.68
C PRO A 129 -15.10 14.02 9.97
N PRO A 130 -14.71 13.00 10.76
CA PRO A 130 -13.97 13.19 12.02
C PRO A 130 -12.58 13.78 11.85
N PHE A 131 -12.11 13.89 10.62
CA PHE A 131 -10.84 14.49 10.26
C PHE A 131 -10.86 14.97 8.80
N ARG A 132 -9.99 15.92 8.46
CA ARG A 132 -9.87 16.44 7.09
C ARG A 132 -9.39 15.35 6.14
N LEU A 133 -10.19 15.09 5.10
CA LEU A 133 -9.87 14.15 4.02
C LEU A 133 -9.18 14.83 2.84
N GLU A 134 -9.22 16.16 2.78
CA GLU A 134 -8.55 16.97 1.75
C GLU A 134 -7.04 16.70 1.75
N GLY A 135 -6.49 16.41 0.56
CA GLY A 135 -5.08 16.05 0.40
C GLY A 135 -4.73 14.61 0.78
N MET A 136 -5.70 13.78 1.17
CA MET A 136 -5.52 12.33 1.23
C MET A 136 -5.80 11.73 -0.14
N ASP A 137 -4.79 11.12 -0.76
CA ASP A 137 -4.93 10.39 -2.03
C ASP A 137 -5.64 9.05 -1.79
N LEU A 138 -6.97 9.08 -1.61
CA LEU A 138 -7.82 7.90 -1.40
C LEU A 138 -7.98 7.09 -2.70
N CYS A 139 -6.88 6.62 -3.28
CA CYS A 139 -6.87 5.83 -4.51
C CYS A 139 -6.47 4.37 -4.22
N THR A 140 -5.85 3.69 -5.20
CA THR A 140 -5.56 2.25 -5.15
C THR A 140 -5.00 1.70 -3.83
N THR A 141 -4.29 2.51 -3.04
CA THR A 141 -3.58 2.07 -1.83
C THR A 141 -4.16 2.56 -0.52
N GLN A 142 -5.06 3.54 -0.57
CA GLN A 142 -5.68 4.13 0.61
C GLN A 142 -7.16 4.28 0.38
N SER A 143 -7.97 3.94 1.38
CA SER A 143 -9.41 4.11 1.28
C SER A 143 -9.99 4.47 2.64
N ALA A 144 -11.18 5.05 2.60
CA ALA A 144 -12.06 5.25 3.72
C ALA A 144 -13.11 4.15 3.75
N GLN A 145 -13.32 3.58 4.93
CA GLN A 145 -14.33 2.55 5.14
C GLN A 145 -14.80 2.53 6.59
N PHE A 146 -16.00 2.00 6.80
CA PHE A 146 -16.43 1.65 8.14
C PHE A 146 -15.75 0.35 8.59
N ALA A 147 -15.52 0.27 9.90
CA ALA A 147 -14.97 -0.92 10.54
C ALA A 147 -15.45 -1.04 11.98
N GLN A 148 -15.31 -2.24 12.54
CA GLN A 148 -15.28 -2.44 13.98
C GLN A 148 -13.82 -2.41 14.44
N VAL A 149 -13.47 -1.41 15.26
CA VAL A 149 -12.13 -1.26 15.84
C VAL A 149 -12.21 -1.55 17.33
N LEU A 150 -11.57 -2.64 17.77
CA LEU A 150 -11.65 -3.14 19.15
C LEU A 150 -13.11 -3.30 19.62
N GLY A 151 -13.98 -3.74 18.70
CA GLY A 151 -15.42 -3.93 18.95
C GLY A 151 -16.25 -2.65 18.95
N ARG A 152 -15.67 -1.50 18.56
CA ARG A 152 -16.38 -0.21 18.45
C ARG A 152 -16.59 0.18 16.99
N PRO A 153 -17.78 0.65 16.60
CA PRO A 153 -18.03 1.15 15.26
C PRO A 153 -17.15 2.38 15.00
N ALA A 154 -16.44 2.41 13.88
CA ALA A 154 -15.49 3.47 13.56
C ALA A 154 -15.45 3.76 12.06
N LEU A 155 -15.03 4.98 11.73
CA LEU A 155 -14.49 5.33 10.42
C LEU A 155 -12.98 5.10 10.46
N VAL A 156 -12.47 4.35 9.48
CA VAL A 156 -11.05 4.10 9.26
C VAL A 156 -10.69 4.63 7.88
N VAL A 157 -9.66 5.48 7.82
CA VAL A 157 -9.11 5.97 6.57
C VAL A 157 -7.63 5.65 6.53
N GLY A 158 -7.18 4.96 5.50
CA GLY A 158 -5.77 4.62 5.40
C GLY A 158 -5.48 3.41 4.52
N GLY A 159 -4.26 2.91 4.66
CA GLY A 159 -3.71 1.81 3.87
C GLY A 159 -2.20 1.98 3.68
N ALA A 160 -1.68 1.50 2.56
CA ALA A 160 -0.27 1.70 2.23
C ALA A 160 -0.05 3.13 1.70
N PRO A 161 1.07 3.80 2.02
CA PRO A 161 1.36 5.13 1.47
C PRO A 161 1.67 5.10 -0.04
N SER A 162 2.00 3.93 -0.59
CA SER A 162 2.21 3.70 -2.03
C SER A 162 2.05 2.21 -2.37
N MET A 163 1.97 1.86 -3.65
CA MET A 163 1.71 0.47 -4.10
C MET A 163 2.81 -0.51 -3.71
N ILE A 164 4.02 0.00 -3.49
CA ILE A 164 5.21 -0.78 -3.16
C ILE A 164 5.59 -0.71 -1.68
N SER A 165 4.95 0.18 -0.90
CA SER A 165 5.29 0.31 0.50
C SER A 165 4.65 -0.81 1.34
N PRO A 166 5.44 -1.54 2.14
CA PRO A 166 4.87 -2.50 3.08
C PRO A 166 4.25 -1.78 4.30
N ASP A 167 4.60 -0.51 4.53
CA ASP A 167 4.10 0.26 5.67
C ASP A 167 2.59 0.51 5.56
N ARG A 168 1.95 0.78 6.70
CA ARG A 168 0.51 1.06 6.77
C ARG A 168 0.23 2.26 7.66
N HIS A 169 -0.54 3.22 7.14
CA HIS A 169 -0.94 4.41 7.88
C HIS A 169 -2.47 4.42 7.97
N TYR A 170 -3.01 4.55 9.18
CA TYR A 170 -4.45 4.62 9.43
C TYR A 170 -4.78 5.85 10.28
N ARG A 171 -5.93 6.46 9.98
CA ARG A 171 -6.63 7.43 10.82
C ARG A 171 -7.94 6.80 11.23
N ILE A 172 -8.26 6.88 12.52
CA ILE A 172 -9.38 6.17 13.12
C ILE A 172 -10.15 7.12 14.02
N SER A 173 -11.48 7.13 13.88
CA SER A 173 -12.37 7.76 14.85
C SER A 173 -13.57 6.85 15.10
N ALA A 174 -13.84 6.56 16.37
CA ALA A 174 -14.99 5.76 16.75
C ALA A 174 -16.26 6.60 16.79
N TRP A 175 -17.36 5.99 16.38
CA TRP A 175 -18.69 6.53 16.58
C TRP A 175 -19.13 6.31 18.03
N THR A 176 -19.78 7.33 18.58
CA THR A 176 -20.38 7.37 19.91
C THR A 176 -21.81 7.90 19.81
N PRO A 177 -22.64 7.79 20.86
CA PRO A 177 -23.97 8.41 20.86
C PRO A 177 -23.95 9.93 20.65
N GLN A 178 -22.83 10.60 20.93
CA GLN A 178 -22.64 12.05 20.73
C GLN A 178 -22.06 12.39 19.35
N GLY A 179 -21.80 11.39 18.50
CA GLY A 179 -21.18 11.54 17.19
C GLY A 179 -19.77 10.95 17.12
N TRP A 180 -18.94 11.49 16.23
CA TRP A 180 -17.55 11.07 16.12
C TRP A 180 -16.73 11.45 17.36
N GLY A 181 -16.02 10.49 17.92
CA GLY A 181 -15.05 10.72 18.98
C GLY A 181 -13.74 11.29 18.46
N GLN A 182 -12.79 11.51 19.38
CA GLN A 182 -11.45 12.00 19.04
C GLN A 182 -10.77 11.06 18.04
N ALA A 183 -10.22 11.65 16.98
CA ALA A 183 -9.45 10.93 15.97
C ALA A 183 -8.05 10.60 16.49
N CYS A 184 -7.51 9.48 16.01
CA CYS A 184 -6.14 9.08 16.26
C CYS A 184 -5.49 8.52 15.00
N GLN A 185 -4.16 8.48 14.98
CA GLN A 185 -3.35 7.93 13.90
C GLN A 185 -2.60 6.69 14.37
N LEU A 186 -2.46 5.71 13.47
CA LEU A 186 -1.66 4.51 13.64
C LEU A 186 -0.75 4.35 12.43
N GLU A 187 0.57 4.40 12.66
CA GLU A 187 1.61 4.12 11.67
C GLU A 187 2.26 2.78 12.01
N LEU A 188 2.20 1.83 11.07
CA LEU A 188 2.87 0.53 11.15
C LEU A 188 4.02 0.53 10.15
N ARG A 189 5.24 0.42 10.68
CA ARG A 189 6.45 0.29 9.88
C ARG A 189 6.81 -1.18 9.79
N LEU A 190 6.91 -1.73 8.59
CA LEU A 190 7.18 -3.15 8.38
C LEU A 190 8.59 -3.38 7.82
N HIS A 191 9.16 -4.52 8.17
CA HIS A 191 10.29 -5.08 7.44
C HIS A 191 9.78 -5.73 6.17
N SER A 192 10.50 -5.53 5.06
CA SER A 192 10.29 -6.30 3.83
C SER A 192 11.36 -7.37 3.66
N THR A 193 10.97 -8.50 3.09
CA THR A 193 11.89 -9.50 2.58
C THR A 193 11.66 -9.71 1.10
N MET A 194 12.72 -10.09 0.39
CA MET A 194 12.69 -10.45 -1.02
C MET A 194 13.05 -11.92 -1.15
N ALA A 195 12.18 -12.70 -1.79
CA ALA A 195 12.39 -14.12 -2.05
C ALA A 195 12.33 -14.42 -3.55
N PRO A 196 13.19 -15.30 -4.09
CA PRO A 196 13.00 -15.85 -5.43
C PRO A 196 11.65 -16.56 -5.52
N ALA A 197 10.88 -16.26 -6.57
CA ALA A 197 9.57 -16.86 -6.79
C ALA A 197 9.54 -17.73 -8.05
N ARG A 198 10.03 -17.19 -9.17
CA ARG A 198 10.05 -17.90 -10.44
C ARG A 198 11.32 -17.59 -11.23
N ARG A 199 11.67 -18.53 -12.09
CA ARG A 199 12.76 -18.42 -13.06
C ARG A 199 12.29 -19.02 -14.38
N PHE A 200 12.55 -18.31 -15.47
CA PHE A 200 12.21 -18.72 -16.83
C PHE A 200 13.50 -18.71 -17.66
N CYS A 201 13.76 -19.79 -18.39
CA CYS A 201 14.99 -19.98 -19.12
C CYS A 201 14.70 -20.30 -20.58
N ALA A 202 15.47 -19.71 -21.50
CA ALA A 202 15.48 -20.19 -22.87
C ALA A 202 15.96 -21.66 -22.90
N PRO A 203 15.44 -22.50 -23.82
CA PRO A 203 15.87 -23.89 -23.95
C PRO A 203 17.40 -23.98 -24.14
N GLY A 204 18.06 -24.79 -23.31
CA GLY A 204 19.52 -25.01 -23.39
C GLY A 204 20.39 -23.85 -22.86
N ALA A 205 19.81 -22.82 -22.24
CA ALA A 205 20.57 -21.67 -21.74
C ALA A 205 21.26 -21.95 -20.39
N ALA A 206 22.56 -22.25 -20.43
CA ALA A 206 23.42 -22.36 -19.24
C ALA A 206 23.46 -21.07 -18.39
N LEU A 207 23.19 -19.92 -19.01
CA LEU A 207 23.14 -18.61 -18.33
C LEU A 207 22.07 -18.56 -17.22
N CYS A 208 21.03 -19.39 -17.28
CA CYS A 208 19.92 -19.29 -16.34
C CYS A 208 20.33 -19.59 -14.89
N ASP A 209 21.27 -20.52 -14.68
CA ASP A 209 21.79 -20.82 -13.35
C ASP A 209 22.84 -19.79 -12.93
N ALA A 210 23.79 -19.45 -13.82
CA ALA A 210 24.84 -18.48 -13.56
C ALA A 210 24.30 -17.05 -13.31
N GLY A 211 23.18 -16.70 -13.94
CA GLY A 211 22.58 -15.38 -13.84
C GLY A 211 21.70 -15.17 -12.61
N GLN A 212 21.25 -16.23 -11.93
CA GLN A 212 20.34 -16.09 -10.78
C GLN A 212 20.93 -15.28 -9.62
N PRO A 213 22.18 -15.49 -9.17
CA PRO A 213 22.77 -14.67 -8.11
C PRO A 213 22.91 -13.20 -8.51
N VAL A 214 23.26 -12.94 -9.77
CA VAL A 214 23.39 -11.58 -10.32
C VAL A 214 22.03 -10.90 -10.38
N ALA A 215 20.99 -11.60 -10.84
CA ALA A 215 19.63 -11.10 -10.87
C ALA A 215 19.10 -10.78 -9.47
N GLN A 216 19.40 -11.60 -8.47
CA GLN A 216 19.01 -11.34 -7.08
C GLN A 216 19.71 -10.10 -6.53
N GLN A 217 21.02 -9.96 -6.74
CA GLN A 217 21.77 -8.77 -6.33
C GLN A 217 21.26 -7.51 -7.04
N LEU A 218 20.90 -7.62 -8.32
CA LEU A 218 20.35 -6.54 -9.11
C LEU A 218 18.96 -6.11 -8.60
N ALA A 219 18.08 -7.07 -8.30
CA ALA A 219 16.77 -6.79 -7.72
C ALA A 219 16.90 -6.08 -6.35
N GLN A 220 17.84 -6.52 -5.51
CA GLN A 220 18.11 -5.89 -4.22
C GLN A 220 18.67 -4.46 -4.36
N ALA A 221 19.62 -4.25 -5.26
CA ALA A 221 20.16 -2.92 -5.54
C ALA A 221 19.09 -1.98 -6.10
N TYR A 222 18.28 -2.48 -7.03
CA TYR A 222 17.15 -1.74 -7.60
C TYR A 222 16.19 -1.24 -6.52
N GLU A 223 15.77 -2.12 -5.62
CA GLU A 223 14.84 -1.77 -4.55
C GLU A 223 15.42 -0.73 -3.59
N ALA A 224 16.71 -0.87 -3.22
CA ALA A 224 17.38 0.07 -2.33
C ALA A 224 17.59 1.45 -2.97
N ASP A 225 18.12 1.49 -4.20
CA ASP A 225 18.51 2.74 -4.87
C ASP A 225 17.29 3.53 -5.36
N ARG A 226 16.20 2.84 -5.73
CA ARG A 226 14.97 3.48 -6.15
C ARG A 226 14.33 4.32 -5.06
N ALA A 227 14.32 3.85 -3.81
CA ALA A 227 13.79 4.62 -2.69
C ALA A 227 14.50 5.99 -2.56
N SER A 228 15.78 6.06 -2.92
CA SER A 228 16.59 7.28 -2.94
C SER A 228 16.68 7.97 -4.31
N LYS A 229 15.99 7.47 -5.35
CA LYS A 229 16.08 7.94 -6.75
C LYS A 229 17.51 7.97 -7.29
N LEU A 230 18.39 7.13 -6.76
CA LEU A 230 19.77 7.00 -7.23
C LEU A 230 19.80 6.08 -8.46
N PRO A 231 20.66 6.34 -9.46
CA PRO A 231 20.89 5.40 -10.55
C PRO A 231 21.52 4.11 -10.02
N LEU A 232 21.29 3.00 -10.71
CA LEU A 232 22.01 1.76 -10.42
C LEU A 232 23.49 1.92 -10.79
N ASP A 233 24.36 1.51 -9.89
CA ASP A 233 25.79 1.42 -10.17
C ASP A 233 26.09 0.22 -11.08
N ALA A 234 26.33 0.49 -12.36
CA ALA A 234 26.66 -0.54 -13.35
C ALA A 234 28.02 -1.20 -13.08
N GLU A 235 28.98 -0.52 -12.44
CA GLU A 235 30.31 -1.07 -12.16
C GLU A 235 30.23 -2.27 -11.21
N ARG A 236 29.27 -2.24 -10.27
CA ARG A 236 28.99 -3.35 -9.36
C ARG A 236 28.63 -4.65 -10.09
N PHE A 237 28.04 -4.57 -11.28
CA PHE A 237 27.61 -5.73 -12.08
C PHE A 237 28.55 -6.04 -13.25
N ALA A 238 29.65 -5.29 -13.37
CA ALA A 238 30.62 -5.39 -14.44
C ALA A 238 31.77 -6.37 -14.17
N ALA A 239 31.84 -6.94 -12.95
CA ALA A 239 32.95 -7.79 -12.51
C ALA A 239 34.34 -7.15 -12.73
N GLY A 240 34.44 -5.82 -12.52
CA GLY A 240 35.66 -5.04 -12.72
C GLY A 240 36.05 -4.79 -14.17
N ARG A 241 35.14 -4.99 -15.12
CA ARG A 241 35.37 -4.78 -16.57
C ARG A 241 34.63 -3.55 -17.08
N GLN A 242 34.98 -3.09 -18.27
CA GLN A 242 34.25 -2.02 -18.95
C GLN A 242 33.48 -2.61 -20.14
N PRO A 243 32.21 -2.26 -20.34
CA PRO A 243 31.43 -2.72 -21.48
C PRO A 243 32.02 -2.17 -22.78
N ASP A 244 31.99 -2.98 -23.84
CA ASP A 244 32.40 -2.51 -25.15
C ASP A 244 31.35 -1.52 -25.73
N ALA A 245 31.77 -0.80 -26.78
CA ALA A 245 30.93 0.20 -27.41
C ALA A 245 29.62 -0.37 -27.99
N GLY A 246 29.60 -1.65 -28.39
CA GLY A 246 28.41 -2.31 -28.92
C GLY A 246 27.37 -2.59 -27.85
N VAL A 247 27.81 -3.04 -26.67
CA VAL A 247 26.94 -3.22 -25.49
C VAL A 247 26.40 -1.88 -25.01
N LEU A 248 27.26 -0.85 -24.94
CA LEU A 248 26.83 0.50 -24.58
C LEU A 248 25.85 1.10 -25.60
N ALA A 249 26.09 0.88 -26.90
CA ALA A 249 25.16 1.29 -27.95
C ALA A 249 23.83 0.52 -27.88
N ALA A 250 23.83 -0.75 -27.47
CA ALA A 250 22.59 -1.50 -27.29
C ALA A 250 21.74 -1.00 -26.10
N LEU A 251 22.34 -0.22 -25.17
CA LEU A 251 21.61 0.44 -24.09
C LEU A 251 20.94 1.77 -24.53
N ASN A 252 21.34 2.36 -25.68
CA ASN A 252 20.90 3.67 -26.19
C ASN A 252 20.90 3.70 -27.75
N PRO A 253 19.80 3.87 -28.54
CA PRO A 253 18.38 4.14 -28.25
C PRO A 253 17.44 2.93 -28.57
N PRO A 254 16.15 2.95 -28.20
CA PRO A 254 15.35 1.74 -28.05
C PRO A 254 15.05 1.08 -29.39
N LEU A 255 15.24 -0.24 -29.44
CA LEU A 255 14.38 -1.09 -30.24
C LEU A 255 12.95 -0.86 -29.73
N ALA A 256 12.17 -0.07 -30.46
CA ALA A 256 10.75 0.17 -30.18
C ALA A 256 9.87 -1.03 -30.58
N GLU A 257 10.51 -2.13 -31.00
CA GLU A 257 9.86 -3.39 -31.26
C GLU A 257 9.23 -3.93 -29.96
N PRO A 258 7.95 -4.36 -30.00
CA PRO A 258 7.29 -4.96 -28.84
C PRO A 258 8.11 -6.12 -28.28
N GLY A 259 8.36 -6.12 -26.97
CA GLY A 259 9.15 -7.14 -26.27
C GLY A 259 10.67 -6.95 -26.32
N ALA A 260 11.18 -5.89 -26.93
CA ALA A 260 12.61 -5.59 -26.89
C ALA A 260 12.99 -4.88 -25.58
N VAL A 261 14.28 -4.85 -25.26
CA VAL A 261 14.83 -4.15 -24.08
C VAL A 261 14.33 -2.70 -23.98
N GLY A 262 14.04 -2.07 -25.13
CA GLY A 262 13.57 -0.71 -25.31
C GLY A 262 12.07 -0.47 -25.06
N ASP A 263 11.25 -1.52 -25.04
CA ASP A 263 9.80 -1.45 -24.93
C ASP A 263 9.36 -0.87 -23.56
N PHE A 264 8.40 0.04 -23.59
CA PHE A 264 7.80 0.65 -22.41
C PHE A 264 6.82 -0.28 -21.69
N ASN A 265 6.30 -1.28 -22.42
CA ASN A 265 5.37 -2.29 -21.92
C ASN A 265 6.00 -3.69 -21.94
N LEU A 266 7.32 -3.77 -21.76
CA LEU A 266 8.10 -5.00 -21.87
C LEU A 266 7.44 -6.16 -21.08
N PRO A 267 6.98 -7.24 -21.74
CA PRO A 267 6.60 -8.46 -21.06
C PRO A 267 7.83 -9.18 -20.50
N LEU A 268 7.65 -9.90 -19.39
CA LEU A 268 8.64 -10.82 -18.88
C LEU A 268 8.79 -12.00 -19.86
N PRO A 269 10.01 -12.33 -20.34
CA PRO A 269 10.21 -13.50 -21.20
C PRO A 269 9.88 -14.81 -20.46
N LEU A 270 8.82 -15.50 -20.87
CA LEU A 270 8.35 -16.74 -20.22
C LEU A 270 8.85 -18.02 -20.90
N PHE A 271 9.42 -17.92 -22.10
CA PHE A 271 9.99 -19.04 -22.87
C PHE A 271 9.03 -20.24 -23.07
N GLY A 272 7.76 -19.94 -23.34
CA GLY A 272 6.73 -20.96 -23.57
C GLY A 272 6.16 -21.59 -22.30
N ALA A 273 6.53 -21.09 -21.11
CA ALA A 273 5.78 -21.42 -19.90
C ALA A 273 4.33 -20.95 -20.04
N ASP A 274 3.39 -21.77 -19.60
CA ASP A 274 1.96 -21.48 -19.66
C ASP A 274 1.66 -20.16 -18.93
N ASP A 275 1.16 -19.18 -19.67
CA ASP A 275 0.77 -17.87 -19.17
C ASP A 275 -0.65 -17.90 -18.58
N LYS A 276 -1.40 -18.99 -18.82
CA LYS A 276 -2.75 -19.16 -18.28
C LYS A 276 -2.71 -19.21 -16.76
N GLY A 277 -3.19 -18.12 -16.15
CA GLY A 277 -3.24 -17.96 -14.70
C GLY A 277 -2.09 -17.16 -14.11
N LEU A 278 -1.18 -16.60 -14.92
CA LEU A 278 -0.20 -15.64 -14.45
C LEU A 278 -0.81 -14.23 -14.45
N ASP A 279 -0.74 -13.57 -13.29
CA ASP A 279 -1.20 -12.18 -13.14
C ASP A 279 -0.29 -11.24 -13.95
N ALA A 280 -0.88 -10.35 -14.76
CA ALA A 280 -0.15 -9.33 -15.51
C ALA A 280 0.68 -8.42 -14.58
N MET A 281 0.22 -8.19 -13.34
CA MET A 281 0.97 -7.46 -12.31
C MET A 281 2.28 -8.17 -11.90
N GLN A 282 2.46 -9.42 -12.30
CA GLN A 282 3.61 -10.26 -11.99
C GLN A 282 4.44 -10.62 -13.23
N THR A 283 3.92 -10.44 -14.44
CA THR A 283 4.57 -10.88 -15.70
C THR A 283 4.78 -9.77 -16.71
N GLN A 284 4.42 -8.54 -16.40
CA GLN A 284 4.71 -7.36 -17.21
C GLN A 284 5.54 -6.37 -16.39
N PHE A 285 6.52 -5.70 -17.00
CA PHE A 285 7.23 -4.61 -16.32
C PHE A 285 6.31 -3.39 -16.21
N SER A 286 6.20 -2.84 -15.00
CA SER A 286 5.62 -1.51 -14.82
C SER A 286 6.48 -0.48 -15.54
N ASN A 287 5.82 0.51 -16.12
CA ASN A 287 6.46 1.58 -16.85
C ASN A 287 6.97 2.73 -15.96
N ALA A 288 6.81 2.60 -14.63
CA ALA A 288 7.13 3.65 -13.67
C ALA A 288 8.65 3.91 -13.51
N ASP A 289 9.45 2.87 -13.33
CA ASP A 289 10.91 2.96 -13.19
C ASP A 289 11.63 1.65 -13.58
N PRO A 290 11.50 1.14 -14.82
CA PRO A 290 12.35 0.08 -15.31
C PRO A 290 13.75 0.63 -15.63
N ARG A 291 14.79 -0.08 -15.21
CA ARG A 291 16.19 0.31 -15.41
C ARG A 291 16.92 -0.71 -16.26
N ARG A 292 17.87 -0.20 -17.04
CA ARG A 292 18.65 -0.97 -18.01
C ARG A 292 20.12 -0.75 -17.73
N LEU A 293 20.88 -1.82 -17.73
CA LEU A 293 22.32 -1.77 -17.46
C LEU A 293 23.03 -2.97 -18.07
N PRO A 294 24.34 -2.85 -18.37
CA PRO A 294 25.13 -3.99 -18.78
C PRO A 294 25.50 -4.82 -17.55
N VAL A 295 25.46 -6.15 -17.70
CA VAL A 295 25.91 -7.10 -16.66
C VAL A 295 26.90 -8.07 -17.27
N PHE A 296 27.97 -8.40 -16.53
CA PHE A 296 28.98 -9.36 -16.98
C PHE A 296 28.78 -10.69 -16.27
N ILE A 297 28.40 -11.73 -17.01
CA ILE A 297 28.07 -13.06 -16.47
C ILE A 297 28.77 -14.11 -17.32
N ASP A 298 29.51 -15.00 -16.65
CA ASP A 298 30.19 -16.14 -17.28
C ASP A 298 31.02 -15.75 -18.52
N GLY A 299 31.85 -14.72 -18.37
CA GLY A 299 32.78 -14.28 -19.43
C GLY A 299 32.16 -13.45 -20.55
N ARG A 300 30.86 -13.12 -20.49
CA ARG A 300 30.15 -12.38 -21.53
C ARG A 300 29.32 -11.21 -20.98
N TRP A 301 29.20 -10.16 -21.80
CA TRP A 301 28.27 -9.04 -21.56
C TRP A 301 26.84 -9.38 -21.96
N TRP A 302 25.91 -9.01 -21.10
CA TRP A 302 24.46 -9.12 -21.29
C TRP A 302 23.79 -7.78 -20.99
N LEU A 303 22.62 -7.57 -21.56
CA LEU A 303 21.74 -6.45 -21.23
C LEU A 303 20.74 -6.94 -20.18
N ALA A 304 20.71 -6.28 -19.02
CA ALA A 304 19.73 -6.55 -18.00
C ALA A 304 18.66 -5.45 -17.99
N VAL A 305 17.41 -5.86 -17.84
CA VAL A 305 16.30 -4.99 -17.45
C VAL A 305 15.85 -5.40 -16.07
N VAL A 306 15.73 -4.44 -15.15
CA VAL A 306 15.18 -4.64 -13.82
C VAL A 306 14.09 -3.62 -13.54
N GLY A 307 13.00 -4.03 -12.92
CA GLY A 307 11.90 -3.15 -12.56
C GLY A 307 10.84 -3.88 -11.74
N ARG A 308 9.82 -3.17 -11.28
CA ARG A 308 8.65 -3.82 -10.68
C ARG A 308 7.79 -4.48 -11.76
N GLY A 309 7.14 -5.58 -11.39
CA GLY A 309 6.00 -6.10 -12.13
C GLY A 309 4.83 -5.12 -12.03
N GLY A 310 3.98 -5.05 -13.05
CA GLY A 310 2.86 -4.12 -13.05
C GLY A 310 2.25 -3.86 -14.42
N VAL A 311 1.13 -3.10 -14.42
CA VAL A 311 0.41 -2.72 -15.63
C VAL A 311 0.38 -1.20 -15.75
N GLY A 312 0.98 -0.69 -16.82
CA GLY A 312 1.21 0.74 -16.96
C GLY A 312 2.02 1.28 -15.78
N TRP A 313 1.53 2.37 -15.16
CA TRP A 313 2.20 3.01 -14.01
C TRP A 313 1.95 2.26 -12.69
N ARG A 314 1.04 1.28 -12.67
CA ARG A 314 0.73 0.51 -11.45
C ARG A 314 1.84 -0.50 -11.21
N GLU A 315 2.27 -0.60 -9.97
CA GLU A 315 3.34 -1.50 -9.55
C GLU A 315 2.79 -2.58 -8.62
N GLY A 316 3.33 -3.78 -8.75
CA GLY A 316 3.02 -4.94 -7.93
C GLY A 316 4.16 -5.31 -6.99
N GLU A 317 3.93 -6.39 -6.25
CA GLU A 317 4.88 -6.92 -5.28
C GLU A 317 6.10 -7.63 -5.91
N ALA A 318 6.04 -7.94 -7.21
CA ALA A 318 7.13 -8.60 -7.92
C ALA A 318 8.20 -7.60 -8.36
N ILE A 319 9.46 -7.98 -8.22
CA ILE A 319 10.60 -7.40 -8.94
C ILE A 319 11.00 -8.38 -10.03
N LEU A 320 11.09 -7.86 -11.24
CA LEU A 320 11.38 -8.60 -12.45
C LEU A 320 12.80 -8.27 -12.90
N VAL A 321 13.54 -9.30 -13.30
CA VAL A 321 14.83 -9.15 -13.96
C VAL A 321 14.82 -9.98 -15.24
N ALA A 322 15.11 -9.36 -16.37
CA ALA A 322 15.23 -10.04 -17.66
C ALA A 322 16.63 -9.81 -18.24
N LEU A 323 17.21 -10.87 -18.79
CA LEU A 323 18.53 -10.86 -19.42
C LEU A 323 18.39 -11.09 -20.92
N PHE A 324 19.10 -10.27 -21.70
CA PHE A 324 19.13 -10.33 -23.15
C PHE A 324 20.56 -10.37 -23.66
N ALA A 325 20.81 -11.16 -24.70
CA ALA A 325 22.00 -10.99 -25.51
C ALA A 325 21.94 -9.62 -26.22
N PRO A 326 23.06 -8.91 -26.41
CA PRO A 326 23.10 -7.78 -27.33
C PRO A 326 22.65 -8.23 -28.74
N PRO A 327 21.82 -7.45 -29.46
CA PRO A 327 21.41 -6.07 -29.17
C PRO A 327 20.15 -5.88 -28.32
N GLY A 328 19.51 -6.94 -27.81
CA GLY A 328 18.36 -6.81 -26.91
C GLY A 328 16.99 -6.84 -27.58
N ARG A 329 16.85 -7.52 -28.72
CA ARG A 329 15.55 -7.80 -29.36
C ARG A 329 14.75 -8.82 -28.54
N PRO A 330 13.45 -9.00 -28.82
CA PRO A 330 12.64 -9.99 -28.10
C PRO A 330 13.23 -11.40 -28.20
N THR A 331 13.74 -11.78 -29.37
CA THR A 331 14.39 -13.09 -29.62
C THR A 331 15.72 -13.25 -28.92
N ASP A 332 16.32 -12.15 -28.43
CA ASP A 332 17.60 -12.16 -27.75
C ASP A 332 17.44 -12.38 -26.23
N ALA A 333 16.20 -12.46 -25.71
CA ALA A 333 15.94 -12.83 -24.33
C ALA A 333 16.46 -14.25 -24.05
N VAL A 334 17.13 -14.43 -22.91
CA VAL A 334 17.79 -15.70 -22.57
C VAL A 334 17.43 -16.23 -21.19
N ALA A 335 17.10 -15.35 -20.25
CA ALA A 335 16.64 -15.71 -18.92
C ALA A 335 15.79 -14.60 -18.32
N ALA A 336 14.85 -14.97 -17.46
CA ALA A 336 14.06 -14.06 -16.68
C ALA A 336 13.85 -14.59 -15.26
N TYR A 337 13.81 -13.68 -14.29
CA TYR A 337 13.71 -13.99 -12.87
C TYR A 337 12.64 -13.11 -12.26
N GLN A 338 11.90 -13.69 -11.33
CA GLN A 338 10.89 -13.01 -10.54
C GLN A 338 11.21 -13.18 -9.07
N PHE A 339 11.24 -12.06 -8.35
CA PHE A 339 11.40 -12.00 -6.91
C PHE A 339 10.16 -11.36 -6.31
N ILE A 340 9.59 -11.93 -5.25
CA ILE A 340 8.44 -11.33 -4.56
C ILE A 340 8.95 -10.61 -3.33
N THR A 341 8.55 -9.34 -3.19
CA THR A 341 8.77 -8.55 -1.98
C THR A 341 7.51 -8.56 -1.14
N GLY A 342 7.64 -8.87 0.15
CA GLY A 342 6.50 -8.86 1.05
C GLY A 342 6.88 -8.49 2.48
N PRO A 343 5.89 -8.16 3.32
CA PRO A 343 6.11 -7.90 4.73
C PRO A 343 6.60 -9.17 5.46
N ALA A 344 7.63 -9.01 6.29
CA ALA A 344 8.27 -10.08 7.05
C ALA A 344 8.11 -9.93 8.57
N GLY A 345 7.68 -8.76 9.03
CA GLY A 345 7.51 -8.46 10.45
C GLY A 345 7.27 -6.98 10.71
N LEU A 346 6.86 -6.66 11.93
CA LEU A 346 6.76 -5.28 12.42
C LEU A 346 8.15 -4.77 12.81
N ARG A 347 8.52 -3.60 12.29
CA ARG A 347 9.67 -2.81 12.76
C ARG A 347 9.24 -1.91 13.92
N ASP A 348 8.15 -1.20 13.74
CA ASP A 348 7.62 -0.26 14.73
C ASP A 348 6.11 -0.04 14.53
N ALA A 349 5.41 0.30 15.61
CA ALA A 349 4.03 0.75 15.60
C ALA A 349 3.92 2.05 16.40
N VAL A 350 3.56 3.15 15.76
CA VAL A 350 3.45 4.47 16.40
C VAL A 350 1.98 4.89 16.39
N ALA A 351 1.48 5.31 17.55
CA ALA A 351 0.15 5.85 17.69
C ALA A 351 0.20 7.29 18.20
N ARG A 352 -0.71 8.13 17.70
CA ARG A 352 -0.83 9.54 18.11
C ARG A 352 -2.29 9.95 18.14
N ASP A 353 -2.67 10.73 19.14
CA ASP A 353 -3.98 11.35 19.17
C ASP A 353 -3.95 12.63 18.34
N GLU A 354 -4.96 12.84 17.51
CA GLU A 354 -5.10 14.10 16.79
C GLU A 354 -5.62 15.16 17.77
N GLN A 355 -4.99 16.33 17.72
CA GLN A 355 -5.53 17.50 18.41
C GLN A 355 -6.78 17.97 17.66
N PRO A 356 -7.86 18.31 18.38
CA PRO A 356 -9.13 18.70 17.79
C PRO A 356 -9.06 19.96 16.92
#